data_AF-A0A1B8TCM9-F1
#
_entry.id   AF-A0A1B8TCM9-F1
#
_cell.length_a   1.000
_cell.length_b   1.000
_cell.length_c   1.000
_cell.angle_alpha   90.00
_cell.angle_beta   90.00
_cell.angle_gamma   90.00
#
_symmetry.space_group_name_H-M   'P 1'
#
loop_
_entity.id
_entity.type
_entity.pdbx_description
1 polymer ?
#
loop_
_entity_poly.entity_id
_entity_poly.type
_entity_poly.pdbx_seq_one_letter_code
_entity_poly.pdbx_strand_id
1 'polypeptide(L)'
;MHNLIYVIAVLSHLIQQDTVAWKILVDYETEFRAGGGDLVRFRGFLQGLYAAGLLPEPDFNEFESLLTEDPTQPASEQLDRESRRAIEQRITIAAAEALVGAGCCITVVEGDRMLLIDSTDPIAVDASLSEAGEPGFRVKREVDGRVEEGWVDFVGEKGIEVTADAKLKLEDALQPANQLARLIGLWSAVSG
;
A
#
# COMPACT_ATOMS: atom_id res chain seq x y z
N MET A 1 18.07 -2.75 -10.01
CA MET A 1 18.57 -2.69 -8.61
C MET A 1 17.46 -2.25 -7.65
N HIS A 2 16.66 -1.22 -7.98
CA HIS A 2 15.54 -0.74 -7.16
C HIS A 2 14.48 -1.79 -6.80
N ASN A 3 14.07 -2.65 -7.75
CA ASN A 3 13.03 -3.65 -7.53
C ASN A 3 13.37 -4.69 -6.45
N LEU A 4 14.63 -5.15 -6.38
CA LEU A 4 15.03 -6.15 -5.38
C LEU A 4 14.99 -5.60 -3.96
N ILE A 5 15.45 -4.35 -3.77
CA ILE A 5 15.46 -3.73 -2.43
C ILE A 5 14.01 -3.48 -1.99
N TYR A 6 13.13 -3.05 -2.90
CA TYR A 6 11.68 -2.93 -2.64
C TYR A 6 11.06 -4.26 -2.17
N VAL A 7 11.29 -5.35 -2.92
CA VAL A 7 10.77 -6.67 -2.56
C VAL A 7 11.27 -7.12 -1.18
N ILE A 8 12.55 -6.91 -0.86
CA ILE A 8 13.13 -7.20 0.47
C ILE A 8 12.40 -6.43 1.58
N ALA A 9 12.06 -5.17 1.35
CA ALA A 9 11.40 -4.33 2.35
C ALA A 9 9.96 -4.79 2.63
N VAL A 10 9.20 -5.07 1.58
CA VAL A 10 7.82 -5.57 1.73
C VAL A 10 7.81 -6.93 2.43
N LEU A 11 8.68 -7.85 2.00
CA LEU A 11 8.84 -9.15 2.66
C LEU A 11 9.22 -9.02 4.12
N SER A 12 10.12 -8.09 4.47
CA SER A 12 10.56 -7.89 5.85
C SER A 12 9.40 -7.55 6.79
N HIS A 13 8.41 -6.80 6.29
CA HIS A 13 7.21 -6.50 7.06
C HIS A 13 6.25 -7.69 7.15
N LEU A 14 6.07 -8.42 6.05
CA LEU A 14 5.17 -9.59 6.00
C LEU A 14 5.64 -10.73 6.91
N ILE A 15 6.95 -10.98 6.96
CA ILE A 15 7.51 -12.13 7.68
C ILE A 15 8.13 -11.77 9.04
N GLN A 16 7.96 -10.55 9.54
CA GLN A 16 8.60 -10.09 10.79
C GLN A 16 8.27 -10.94 12.03
N GLN A 17 7.14 -11.66 12.00
CA GLN A 17 6.73 -12.58 13.08
C GLN A 17 7.36 -13.97 12.96
N ASP A 18 7.92 -14.32 11.80
CA ASP A 18 8.68 -15.55 11.58
C ASP A 18 10.17 -15.27 11.70
N THR A 19 10.72 -15.58 12.89
CA THR A 19 12.13 -15.33 13.21
C THR A 19 13.13 -15.99 12.27
N VAL A 20 12.77 -17.12 11.64
CA VAL A 20 13.69 -17.84 10.73
C VAL A 20 13.68 -17.17 9.37
N ALA A 21 12.49 -16.95 8.80
CA ALA A 21 12.33 -16.30 7.51
C ALA A 21 12.88 -14.87 7.52
N TRP A 22 12.60 -14.11 8.58
CA TRP A 22 13.10 -12.75 8.76
C TRP A 22 14.64 -12.72 8.84
N LYS A 23 15.26 -13.64 9.59
CA LYS A 23 16.72 -13.71 9.67
C LYS A 23 17.36 -14.02 8.30
N ILE A 24 16.80 -14.97 7.56
CA ILE A 24 17.31 -15.34 6.22
C ILE A 24 17.24 -14.14 5.27
N LEU A 25 16.17 -13.35 5.34
CA LEU A 25 16.00 -12.16 4.53
C LEU A 25 16.99 -11.04 4.89
N VAL A 26 17.22 -10.80 6.19
CA VAL A 26 18.21 -9.81 6.67
C VAL A 26 19.65 -10.22 6.28
N ASP A 27 19.97 -11.50 6.40
CA ASP A 27 21.27 -12.04 5.96
C ASP A 27 21.46 -11.81 4.45
N TYR A 28 20.42 -12.10 3.65
CA TYR A 28 20.44 -11.86 2.20
C TYR A 28 20.61 -10.38 1.86
N GLU A 29 19.86 -9.48 2.51
CA GLU A 29 19.98 -8.03 2.27
C GLU A 29 21.40 -7.54 2.56
N THR A 30 21.99 -8.02 3.66
CA THR A 30 23.36 -7.65 4.05
C THR A 30 24.37 -8.10 2.99
N GLU A 31 24.26 -9.34 2.51
CA GLU A 31 25.11 -9.86 1.42
C GLU A 31 24.89 -9.08 0.10
N PHE A 32 23.65 -8.75 -0.23
CA PHE A 32 23.31 -7.98 -1.43
C PHE A 32 23.89 -6.57 -1.39
N ARG A 33 23.77 -5.87 -0.26
CA ARG A 33 24.38 -4.53 -0.06
C ARG A 33 25.91 -4.57 -0.12
N ALA A 34 26.53 -5.69 0.23
CA ALA A 34 27.96 -5.92 0.08
C ALA A 34 28.38 -6.28 -1.37
N GLY A 35 27.43 -6.33 -2.32
CA GLY A 35 27.66 -6.65 -3.72
C GLY A 35 27.71 -8.14 -4.05
N GLY A 36 27.31 -9.02 -3.11
CA GLY A 36 27.40 -10.48 -3.25
C GLY A 36 26.07 -11.22 -3.40
N GLY A 37 24.92 -10.52 -3.33
CA GLY A 37 23.61 -11.16 -3.34
C GLY A 37 23.23 -11.76 -4.70
N ASP A 38 22.81 -13.03 -4.69
CA ASP A 38 22.38 -13.78 -5.87
C ASP A 38 20.86 -13.77 -6.01
N LEU A 39 20.35 -13.33 -7.17
CA LEU A 39 18.91 -13.32 -7.46
C LEU A 39 18.32 -14.73 -7.50
N VAL A 40 19.07 -15.75 -7.89
CA VAL A 40 18.60 -17.14 -7.91
C VAL A 40 18.31 -17.62 -6.48
N ARG A 41 19.23 -17.33 -5.56
CA ARG A 41 19.05 -17.62 -4.13
C ARG A 41 17.82 -16.90 -3.55
N PHE A 42 17.61 -15.64 -3.94
CA PHE A 42 16.45 -14.87 -3.48
C PHE A 42 15.12 -15.42 -3.99
N ARG A 43 15.05 -15.80 -5.26
CA ARG A 43 13.85 -16.44 -5.83
C ARG A 43 13.55 -17.79 -5.15
N GLY A 44 14.59 -18.57 -4.83
CA GLY A 44 14.44 -19.79 -4.04
C GLY A 44 13.84 -19.53 -2.65
N PHE A 45 14.22 -18.42 -2.02
CA PHE A 45 13.63 -17.98 -0.76
C PHE A 45 12.15 -17.60 -0.91
N LEU A 46 11.79 -16.81 -1.93
CA LEU A 46 10.39 -16.46 -2.24
C LEU A 46 9.51 -17.69 -2.46
N GLN A 47 9.99 -18.65 -3.25
CA GLN A 47 9.29 -19.93 -3.47
C GLN A 47 9.08 -20.71 -2.17
N GLY A 48 10.06 -20.69 -1.27
CA GLY A 48 9.96 -21.29 0.06
C GLY A 48 8.87 -20.64 0.92
N LEU A 49 8.77 -19.31 0.91
CA LEU A 49 7.72 -18.58 1.63
C LEU A 49 6.32 -18.87 1.08
N TYR A 50 6.19 -18.90 -0.24
CA TYR A 50 4.94 -19.25 -0.92
C TYR A 50 4.51 -20.68 -0.57
N ALA A 51 5.42 -21.65 -0.69
CA ALA A 51 5.14 -23.05 -0.35
C ALA A 51 4.79 -23.26 1.12
N ALA A 52 5.32 -22.41 2.02
CA ALA A 52 4.99 -22.43 3.44
C ALA A 52 3.67 -21.71 3.78
N GLY A 53 3.00 -21.07 2.81
CA GLY A 53 1.79 -20.29 3.02
C GLY A 53 2.01 -18.96 3.74
N LEU A 54 3.26 -18.49 3.80
CA LEU A 54 3.65 -17.21 4.44
C LEU A 54 3.58 -16.02 3.48
N LEU A 55 3.48 -16.29 2.19
CA LEU A 55 3.36 -15.29 1.14
C LEU A 55 2.12 -15.58 0.29
N PRO A 56 1.10 -14.70 0.28
CA PRO A 56 -0.06 -14.84 -0.58
C PRO A 56 0.32 -14.92 -2.07
N GLU A 57 -0.46 -15.67 -2.86
CA GLU A 57 -0.23 -15.84 -4.31
C GLU A 57 -0.15 -14.50 -5.09
N PRO A 58 -1.00 -13.48 -4.81
CA PRO A 58 -0.89 -12.19 -5.48
C PRO A 58 0.48 -11.52 -5.24
N ASP A 59 0.95 -11.52 -3.99
CA ASP A 59 2.22 -10.91 -3.61
C ASP A 59 3.41 -11.69 -4.21
N PHE A 60 3.34 -13.01 -4.25
CA PHE A 60 4.37 -13.85 -4.88
C PHE A 60 4.52 -13.56 -6.38
N ASN A 61 3.40 -13.49 -7.10
CA ASN A 61 3.41 -13.21 -8.54
C ASN A 61 3.92 -11.79 -8.85
N GLU A 62 3.56 -10.80 -8.02
CA GLU A 62 4.08 -9.43 -8.12
C GLU A 62 5.61 -9.41 -7.95
N PHE A 63 6.12 -10.09 -6.92
CA PHE A 63 7.57 -10.14 -6.66
C PHE A 63 8.34 -10.86 -7.76
N GLU A 64 7.85 -11.99 -8.28
CA GLU A 64 8.50 -12.67 -9.40
C GLU A 64 8.52 -11.79 -10.67
N SER A 65 7.44 -11.05 -10.95
CA SER A 65 7.39 -10.10 -12.06
C SER A 65 8.47 -9.02 -11.93
N LEU A 66 8.53 -8.36 -10.77
CA LEU A 66 9.49 -7.30 -10.46
C LEU A 66 10.96 -7.74 -10.56
N LEU A 67 11.23 -9.02 -10.29
CA LEU A 67 12.57 -9.60 -10.33
C LEU A 67 12.99 -10.10 -11.71
N THR A 68 12.10 -10.12 -12.71
CA THR A 68 12.33 -10.73 -14.03
C THR A 68 12.53 -9.73 -15.17
N GLU A 69 12.31 -8.44 -14.93
CA GLU A 69 12.45 -7.42 -15.98
C GLU A 69 13.90 -7.20 -16.46
N ASP A 70 14.06 -7.22 -17.78
CA ASP A 70 15.30 -6.96 -18.54
C ASP A 70 15.60 -5.44 -18.58
N PRO A 71 16.83 -4.99 -18.23
CA PRO A 71 17.18 -3.57 -18.10
C PRO A 71 17.20 -2.76 -19.42
N THR A 72 16.76 -3.30 -20.56
CA THR A 72 16.91 -2.67 -21.89
C THR A 72 15.62 -2.10 -22.52
N GLN A 73 14.45 -2.20 -21.90
CA GLN A 73 13.26 -1.40 -22.28
C GLN A 73 13.14 -0.15 -21.40
N PRO A 74 12.57 0.98 -21.87
CA PRO A 74 12.23 2.11 -21.00
C PRO A 74 10.98 1.76 -20.17
N ALA A 75 11.12 0.70 -19.36
CA ALA A 75 10.17 0.21 -18.37
C ALA A 75 10.09 1.16 -17.16
N SER A 76 11.08 2.05 -16.98
CA SER A 76 11.21 2.90 -15.80
C SER A 76 10.04 3.86 -15.56
N GLU A 77 9.30 4.29 -16.59
CA GLU A 77 8.14 5.19 -16.38
C GLU A 77 6.82 4.44 -16.19
N GLN A 78 6.67 3.26 -16.83
CA GLN A 78 5.44 2.48 -16.73
C GLN A 78 5.44 1.61 -15.47
N LEU A 79 6.59 1.06 -15.09
CA LEU A 79 6.78 0.35 -13.84
C LEU A 79 6.66 1.28 -12.63
N ASP A 80 7.11 2.53 -12.75
CA ASP A 80 6.94 3.54 -11.70
C ASP A 80 5.45 3.88 -11.51
N ARG A 81 4.67 3.93 -12.60
CA ARG A 81 3.20 4.11 -12.53
C ARG A 81 2.47 2.89 -11.98
N GLU A 82 2.81 1.68 -12.42
CA GLU A 82 2.18 0.45 -11.94
C GLU A 82 2.52 0.18 -10.47
N SER A 83 3.77 0.40 -10.07
CA SER A 83 4.22 0.33 -8.66
C SER A 83 3.54 1.40 -7.82
N ARG A 84 3.43 2.63 -8.33
CA ARG A 84 2.72 3.71 -7.66
C ARG A 84 1.23 3.43 -7.51
N ARG A 85 0.59 2.84 -8.53
CA ARG A 85 -0.83 2.48 -8.46
C ARG A 85 -1.08 1.36 -7.44
N ALA A 86 -0.22 0.34 -7.40
CA ALA A 86 -0.28 -0.72 -6.38
C ALA A 86 -0.13 -0.15 -4.96
N ILE A 87 0.77 0.81 -4.78
CA ILE A 87 0.96 1.57 -3.54
C ILE A 87 -0.30 2.36 -3.17
N GLU A 88 -0.84 3.15 -4.10
CA GLU A 88 -2.03 3.97 -3.89
C GLU A 88 -3.24 3.11 -3.55
N GLN A 89 -3.39 1.96 -4.22
CA GLN A 89 -4.42 0.97 -3.95
C GLN A 89 -4.32 0.42 -2.52
N ARG A 90 -3.13 0.00 -2.07
CA ARG A 90 -2.94 -0.52 -0.71
C ARG A 90 -3.27 0.52 0.36
N ILE A 91 -2.88 1.77 0.15
CA ILE A 91 -3.19 2.87 1.06
C ILE A 91 -4.69 3.16 1.08
N THR A 92 -5.33 3.16 -0.09
CA THR A 92 -6.78 3.40 -0.24
C THR A 92 -7.58 2.30 0.45
N ILE A 93 -7.24 1.03 0.23
CA ILE A 93 -7.89 -0.12 0.86
C ILE A 93 -7.70 -0.05 2.38
N ALA A 94 -6.47 0.16 2.86
CA ALA A 94 -6.21 0.25 4.30
C ALA A 94 -6.97 1.40 4.97
N ALA A 95 -7.07 2.56 4.30
CA ALA A 95 -7.87 3.67 4.78
C ALA A 95 -9.36 3.31 4.83
N ALA A 96 -9.89 2.72 3.75
CA ALA A 96 -11.29 2.33 3.69
C ALA A 96 -11.65 1.26 4.74
N GLU A 97 -10.83 0.24 4.93
CA GLU A 97 -10.98 -0.77 5.98
C GLU A 97 -11.03 -0.14 7.38
N ALA A 98 -10.11 0.77 7.67
CA ALA A 98 -10.05 1.43 8.97
C ALA A 98 -11.28 2.31 9.23
N LEU A 99 -11.75 3.04 8.21
CA LEU A 99 -12.94 3.88 8.29
C LEU A 99 -14.20 3.05 8.50
N VAL A 100 -14.36 1.96 7.75
CA VAL A 100 -15.46 1.01 7.94
C VAL A 100 -15.42 0.41 9.34
N GLY A 101 -14.24 0.04 9.84
CA GLY A 101 -14.04 -0.41 11.22
C GLY A 101 -14.41 0.64 12.27
N ALA A 102 -14.29 1.92 11.95
CA ALA A 102 -14.74 3.05 12.79
C ALA A 102 -16.25 3.35 12.66
N GLY A 103 -16.98 2.56 11.85
CA GLY A 103 -18.42 2.73 11.62
C GLY A 103 -18.75 3.79 10.57
N CYS A 104 -17.82 4.11 9.67
CA CYS A 104 -18.06 5.01 8.56
C CYS A 104 -18.62 4.27 7.33
N CYS A 105 -19.43 4.98 6.56
CA CYS A 105 -19.72 4.66 5.17
C CYS A 105 -18.98 5.65 4.25
N ILE A 106 -18.57 5.19 3.07
CA ILE A 106 -17.72 5.94 2.15
C ILE A 106 -18.48 6.23 0.85
N THR A 107 -18.42 7.48 0.40
CA THR A 107 -18.98 7.95 -0.86
C THR A 107 -17.88 8.52 -1.73
N VAL A 108 -17.71 7.98 -2.93
CA VAL A 108 -16.75 8.45 -3.93
C VAL A 108 -17.49 9.33 -4.93
N VAL A 109 -16.94 10.54 -5.16
CA VAL A 109 -17.49 11.53 -6.08
C VAL A 109 -16.46 11.87 -7.15
N GLU A 110 -16.93 12.31 -8.32
CA GLU A 110 -16.15 12.90 -9.42
C GLU A 110 -16.88 14.18 -9.83
N GLY A 111 -16.38 15.35 -9.42
CA GLY A 111 -17.14 16.60 -9.51
C GLY A 111 -18.52 16.51 -8.84
N ASP A 112 -19.60 16.66 -9.63
CA ASP A 112 -20.99 16.55 -9.14
C ASP A 112 -21.57 15.11 -9.20
N ARG A 113 -20.82 14.16 -9.77
CA ARG A 113 -21.28 12.78 -9.96
C ARG A 113 -20.88 11.92 -8.75
N MET A 114 -21.83 11.16 -8.21
CA MET A 114 -21.53 10.10 -7.23
C MET A 114 -21.23 8.80 -7.98
N LEU A 115 -20.01 8.27 -7.84
CA LEU A 115 -19.62 6.98 -8.42
C LEU A 115 -19.94 5.82 -7.49
N LEU A 116 -19.86 6.07 -6.17
CA LEU A 116 -20.16 5.11 -5.11
C LEU A 116 -20.81 5.83 -3.94
N ILE A 117 -21.86 5.27 -3.34
CA ILE A 117 -22.64 5.91 -2.28
C ILE A 117 -22.70 5.01 -1.05
N ASP A 118 -22.34 5.58 0.11
CA ASP A 118 -22.42 4.96 1.44
C ASP A 118 -21.93 3.50 1.47
N SER A 119 -20.83 3.22 0.75
CA SER A 119 -20.23 1.89 0.67
C SER A 119 -19.45 1.54 1.92
N THR A 120 -19.43 0.25 2.23
CA THR A 120 -18.58 -0.37 3.27
C THR A 120 -17.65 -1.43 2.68
N ASP A 121 -17.56 -1.52 1.35
CA ASP A 121 -16.66 -2.40 0.63
C ASP A 121 -15.37 -1.65 0.21
N PRO A 122 -14.22 -1.93 0.84
CA PRO A 122 -12.95 -1.29 0.53
C PRO A 122 -12.48 -1.47 -0.92
N ILE A 123 -12.80 -2.60 -1.56
CA ILE A 123 -12.40 -2.88 -2.94
C ILE A 123 -13.24 -2.05 -3.91
N ALA A 124 -14.54 -1.90 -3.65
CA ALA A 124 -15.40 -1.02 -4.42
C ALA A 124 -14.96 0.45 -4.28
N VAL A 125 -14.53 0.86 -3.08
CA VAL A 125 -14.01 2.21 -2.84
C VAL A 125 -12.75 2.50 -3.66
N ASP A 126 -11.77 1.59 -3.66
CA ASP A 126 -10.56 1.75 -4.49
C ASP A 126 -10.89 1.80 -5.99
N ALA A 127 -11.74 0.89 -6.47
CA ALA A 127 -12.14 0.87 -7.88
C ALA A 127 -12.80 2.20 -8.31
N SER A 128 -13.74 2.70 -7.50
CA SER A 128 -14.41 3.97 -7.78
C SER A 128 -13.48 5.18 -7.64
N LEU A 129 -12.57 5.19 -6.66
CA LEU A 129 -11.62 6.29 -6.50
C LEU A 129 -10.62 6.34 -7.66
N SER A 130 -10.18 5.18 -8.15
CA SER A 130 -9.36 5.06 -9.35
C SER A 130 -10.03 5.60 -10.59
N GLU A 131 -11.34 5.40 -10.73
CA GLU A 131 -12.14 5.91 -11.85
C GLU A 131 -12.31 7.42 -11.75
N ALA A 132 -12.58 7.94 -10.54
CA ALA A 132 -12.79 9.37 -10.30
C ALA A 132 -11.53 10.21 -10.57
N GLY A 133 -10.34 9.67 -10.29
CA GLY A 133 -9.09 10.44 -10.32
C GLY A 133 -9.02 11.54 -9.25
N GLU A 134 -9.91 11.52 -8.27
CA GLU A 134 -9.98 12.49 -7.18
C GLU A 134 -8.99 12.14 -6.06
N PRO A 135 -8.49 13.13 -5.31
CA PRO A 135 -7.48 12.93 -4.26
C PRO A 135 -8.07 12.45 -2.92
N GLY A 136 -9.33 12.00 -2.89
CA GLY A 136 -10.07 11.75 -1.65
C GLY A 136 -11.50 11.27 -1.86
N PHE A 137 -12.18 11.00 -0.75
CA PHE A 137 -13.59 10.62 -0.74
C PHE A 137 -14.32 11.21 0.46
N ARG A 138 -15.65 11.21 0.38
CA ARG A 138 -16.50 11.66 1.48
C ARG A 138 -16.78 10.49 2.41
N VAL A 139 -16.78 10.77 3.69
CA VAL A 139 -17.14 9.80 4.72
C VAL A 139 -18.31 10.31 5.53
N LYS A 140 -19.13 9.37 5.97
CA LYS A 140 -20.30 9.61 6.80
C LYS A 140 -20.26 8.65 7.98
N ARG A 141 -20.53 9.16 9.17
CA ARG A 141 -20.53 8.38 10.42
C ARG A 141 -21.64 8.85 11.34
N GLU A 142 -22.18 7.95 12.13
CA GLU A 142 -23.06 8.32 13.25
C GLU A 142 -22.24 8.45 14.54
N VAL A 143 -22.31 9.63 15.17
CA VAL A 143 -21.68 9.93 16.47
C VAL A 143 -22.76 10.47 17.40
N ASP A 144 -22.98 9.82 18.53
CA ASP A 144 -23.99 10.20 19.52
C ASP A 144 -25.40 10.44 18.94
N GLY A 145 -25.82 9.62 17.97
CA GLY A 145 -27.13 9.73 17.32
C GLY A 145 -27.23 10.83 16.25
N ARG A 146 -26.09 11.44 15.88
CA ARG A 146 -26.01 12.46 14.83
C ARG A 146 -25.15 11.96 13.68
N VAL A 147 -25.64 12.16 12.47
CA VAL A 147 -24.87 11.92 11.26
C VAL A 147 -23.89 13.07 11.08
N GLU A 148 -22.61 12.74 11.09
CA GLU A 148 -21.52 13.63 10.70
C GLU A 148 -20.96 13.19 9.35
N GLU A 149 -20.72 14.18 8.48
CA GLU A 149 -20.11 13.97 7.18
C GLU A 149 -18.88 14.86 7.05
N GLY A 150 -17.84 14.36 6.39
CA GLY A 150 -16.63 15.12 6.10
C GLY A 150 -15.79 14.48 5.02
N TRP A 151 -14.69 15.15 4.70
CA TRP A 151 -13.74 14.67 3.70
C TRP A 151 -12.60 13.88 4.32
N VAL A 152 -12.14 12.90 3.55
CA VAL A 152 -10.86 12.22 3.74
C VAL A 152 -10.02 12.45 2.49
N ASP A 153 -8.85 13.05 2.68
CA ASP A 153 -7.92 13.43 1.62
C ASP A 153 -6.62 12.62 1.73
N PHE A 154 -6.06 12.21 0.59
CA PHE A 154 -4.80 11.46 0.49
C PHE A 154 -3.57 12.37 0.27
N VAL A 155 -3.71 13.68 0.49
CA VAL A 155 -2.68 14.69 0.24
C VAL A 155 -1.99 15.08 1.55
N GLY A 156 -0.69 14.80 1.66
CA GLY A 156 0.18 15.30 2.73
C GLY A 156 1.26 16.26 2.24
N GLU A 157 1.77 17.12 3.12
CA GLU A 157 2.86 18.07 2.81
C GLU A 157 4.17 17.39 2.35
N LYS A 158 4.35 16.09 2.64
CA LYS A 158 5.59 15.33 2.41
C LYS A 158 5.39 14.03 1.62
N GLY A 159 4.22 13.82 1.03
CA GLY A 159 3.88 12.58 0.32
C GLY A 159 2.41 12.20 0.48
N ILE A 160 2.11 10.91 0.34
CA ILE A 160 0.76 10.39 0.61
C ILE A 160 0.52 10.43 2.12
N GLU A 161 -0.48 11.18 2.56
CA GLU A 161 -0.97 11.21 3.94
C GLU A 161 -2.49 11.20 3.89
N VAL A 162 -3.10 10.29 4.63
CA VAL A 162 -4.55 10.18 4.74
C VAL A 162 -5.01 11.04 5.90
N THR A 163 -5.62 12.17 5.60
CA THR A 163 -6.14 13.13 6.57
C THR A 163 -7.66 13.15 6.51
N ALA A 164 -8.30 13.54 7.60
CA ALA A 164 -9.76 13.67 7.67
C ALA A 164 -10.15 15.01 8.29
N ASP A 165 -11.35 15.48 7.96
CA ASP A 165 -11.96 16.61 8.66
C ASP A 165 -11.94 16.39 10.18
N ALA A 166 -11.33 17.31 10.94
CA ALA A 166 -11.11 17.19 12.39
C ALA A 166 -12.39 16.93 13.23
N LYS A 167 -13.57 17.31 12.72
CA LYS A 167 -14.86 17.04 13.37
C LYS A 167 -15.15 15.54 13.49
N LEU A 168 -14.68 14.74 12.52
CA LEU A 168 -14.97 13.30 12.44
C LEU A 168 -14.20 12.47 13.48
N LYS A 169 -13.10 13.02 14.03
CA LYS A 169 -12.22 12.38 15.02
C LYS A 169 -11.74 10.99 14.57
N LEU A 170 -11.17 10.91 13.37
CA LEU A 170 -10.75 9.67 12.72
C LEU A 170 -9.23 9.50 12.71
N GLU A 171 -8.48 10.36 13.39
CA GLU A 171 -7.01 10.36 13.38
C GLU A 171 -6.44 9.02 13.85
N ASP A 172 -7.01 8.46 14.94
CA ASP A 172 -6.61 7.16 15.47
C ASP A 172 -6.95 6.02 14.50
N ALA A 173 -8.11 6.09 13.84
CA ALA A 173 -8.54 5.10 12.86
C ALA A 173 -7.62 5.11 11.63
N LEU A 174 -7.21 6.29 11.16
CA LEU A 174 -6.36 6.43 9.97
C LEU A 174 -4.86 6.20 10.25
N GLN A 175 -4.47 6.00 11.51
CA GLN A 175 -3.08 5.77 11.89
C GLN A 175 -2.41 4.59 11.12
N PRO A 176 -3.05 3.42 10.92
CA PRO A 176 -2.46 2.31 10.16
C PRO A 176 -2.22 2.66 8.69
N ALA A 177 -3.17 3.32 8.03
CA ALA A 177 -3.02 3.77 6.64
C ALA A 177 -1.86 4.78 6.51
N ASN A 178 -1.74 5.70 7.49
CA ASN A 178 -0.63 6.65 7.55
C ASN A 178 0.72 6.02 7.90
N GLN A 179 0.76 4.92 8.65
CA GLN A 179 1.99 4.15 8.85
C GLN A 179 2.45 3.50 7.54
N LEU A 180 1.51 2.91 6.78
CA LEU A 180 1.79 2.35 5.47
C LEU A 180 2.30 3.44 4.51
N ALA A 181 1.61 4.59 4.45
CA ALA A 181 1.99 5.69 3.58
C ALA A 181 3.38 6.28 3.93
N ARG A 182 3.73 6.37 5.22
CA ARG A 182 5.08 6.80 5.67
C ARG A 182 6.18 5.81 5.31
N LEU A 183 5.93 4.51 5.49
CA LEU A 183 6.89 3.47 5.08
C LEU A 183 7.22 3.60 3.60
N ILE A 184 6.25 4.02 2.79
CA ILE A 184 6.42 4.17 1.35
C ILE A 184 7.05 5.53 0.98
N GLY A 185 6.64 6.63 1.62
CA GLY A 185 7.24 7.96 1.39
C GLY A 185 8.72 8.06 1.80
N LEU A 186 9.16 7.27 2.78
CA LEU A 186 10.57 7.13 3.15
C LEU A 186 11.44 6.53 2.02
N TRP A 187 10.85 5.78 1.08
CA TRP A 187 11.59 5.16 -0.02
C TRP A 187 11.83 6.09 -1.21
N SER A 188 10.87 6.98 -1.50
CA SER A 188 11.02 7.99 -2.56
C SER A 188 12.11 9.01 -2.25
N ALA A 189 12.42 9.25 -0.97
CA ALA A 189 13.48 10.16 -0.53
C ALA A 189 14.89 9.53 -0.49
N VAL A 190 15.00 8.20 -0.44
CA VAL A 190 16.29 7.46 -0.39
C VAL A 190 16.79 7.08 -1.79
N SER A 191 15.91 7.17 -2.80
CA SER A 191 16.19 6.81 -4.20
C SER A 191 16.51 8.04 -5.08
N GLY A 192 16.61 9.23 -4.50
CA GLY A 192 16.92 10.50 -5.16
C GLY A 192 18.39 10.92 -5.01
#